data_AF-A0A5E4ZHX0-F1
#
_entry.id   AF-A0A5E4ZHX0-F1
#
_cell.length_a   1.000
_cell.length_b   1.000
_cell.length_c   1.000
_cell.angle_alpha   90.00
_cell.angle_beta   90.00
_cell.angle_gamma   90.00
#
_symmetry.space_group_name_H-M   'P 1'
#
loop_
_entity.id
_entity.type
_entity.pdbx_description
1 polymer ?
#
loop_
_entity_poly.entity_id
_entity_poly.type
_entity_poly.pdbx_seq_one_letter_code
_entity_poly.pdbx_strand_id
1 'polypeptide(L)' 'MPVVRSFSYKGFRIVCTVMPAPDGKVRGVAEILKVADGLGRDQPVSQVGGAIFHEERDALESIGTLARDWVDGRW' A
#
# COMPACT_ATOMS: atom_id res chain seq x y z
N MET A 1 -12.94 -8.66 2.60
CA MET A 1 -12.95 -7.50 1.66
C MET A 1 -11.50 -7.07 1.46
N PRO A 2 -11.11 -6.44 0.33
CA PRO A 2 -9.77 -5.87 0.21
C PRO A 2 -9.58 -4.75 1.25
N VAL A 3 -8.41 -4.69 1.86
CA VAL A 3 -7.97 -3.57 2.70
C VAL A 3 -6.94 -2.78 1.93
N VAL A 4 -7.13 -1.47 1.81
CA VAL A 4 -6.26 -0.60 1.01
C VAL A 4 -5.67 0.50 1.88
N ARG A 5 -4.36 0.74 1.71
CA ARG A 5 -3.63 1.87 2.28
C ARG A 5 -2.85 2.55 1.17
N SER A 6 -2.97 3.86 1.03
CA SER A 6 -2.18 4.62 0.07
C SER A 6 -1.39 5.73 0.77
N PHE A 7 -0.16 5.97 0.34
CA PHE A 7 0.72 6.99 0.91
C PHE A 7 1.74 7.49 -0.13
N SER A 8 2.30 8.67 0.11
CA SER A 8 3.34 9.27 -0.72
C SER A 8 4.73 8.96 -0.17
N TYR A 9 5.71 8.67 -1.02
CA TYR A 9 7.10 8.38 -0.61
C TYR A 9 8.09 8.75 -1.74
N LYS A 10 9.06 9.63 -1.46
CA LYS A 10 10.13 10.07 -2.41
C LYS A 10 9.65 10.41 -3.83
N GLY A 11 8.51 11.11 -3.95
CA GLY A 11 7.94 11.47 -5.27
C GLY A 11 7.15 10.35 -5.95
N PHE A 12 6.90 9.24 -5.26
CA PHE A 12 6.00 8.17 -5.68
C PHE A 12 4.73 8.16 -4.84
N ARG A 13 3.61 7.77 -5.46
CA ARG A 13 2.39 7.35 -4.77
C ARG A 13 2.41 5.83 -4.69
N ILE A 14 2.37 5.32 -3.46
CA ILE A 14 2.34 3.89 -3.18
C ILE A 14 0.90 3.53 -2.76
N VAL A 15 0.33 2.52 -3.41
CA VAL A 15 -0.99 1.96 -3.09
C VAL A 15 -0.80 0.51 -2.69
N CYS A 16 -0.99 0.21 -1.41
CA CYS A 16 -0.93 -1.13 -0.86
C CYS A 16 -2.35 -1.71 -0.76
N THR A 17 -2.55 -2.90 -1.29
CA THR A 17 -3.82 -3.62 -1.25
C THR A 17 -3.57 -5.01 -0.68
N VAL A 18 -4.27 -5.35 0.39
CA VAL A 18 -4.27 -6.70 0.97
C VAL A 18 -5.64 -7.33 0.73
N MET A 19 -5.64 -8.57 0.25
CA MET A 19 -6.85 -9.35 0.00
C MET A 19 -6.75 -10.70 0.69
N PRO A 20 -7.83 -11.18 1.32
CA PRO A 20 -7.88 -12.56 1.78
C PRO A 20 -7.78 -13.52 0.57
N ALA A 21 -7.05 -14.61 0.75
CA ALA A 21 -6.86 -15.68 -0.23
C ALA A 21 -7.71 -16.91 0.15
N PRO A 22 -8.08 -17.77 -0.83
CA PRO A 22 -8.93 -18.93 -0.57
C PRO A 22 -8.35 -19.97 0.41
N ASP A 23 -7.05 -19.95 0.63
CA ASP A 23 -6.31 -20.85 1.52
C ASP A 23 -6.26 -20.34 2.98
N GLY A 24 -7.03 -19.30 3.31
CA GLY A 24 -7.04 -18.69 4.64
C GLY A 24 -5.85 -17.77 4.90
N LYS A 25 -5.00 -17.52 3.90
CA LYS A 25 -3.91 -16.53 4.00
C LYS A 25 -4.36 -15.16 3.50
N VAL A 26 -3.45 -14.20 3.58
CA VAL A 26 -3.59 -12.88 2.98
C VAL A 26 -2.59 -12.70 1.85
N ARG A 27 -3.00 -12.02 0.79
CA ARG A 27 -2.17 -11.63 -0.35
C ARG A 27 -2.06 -10.12 -0.39
N GLY A 28 -0.83 -9.60 -0.29
CA GLY A 28 -0.53 -8.19 -0.50
C GLY A 28 -0.10 -7.91 -1.94
N VAL A 29 -0.51 -6.76 -2.48
CA VAL A 29 0.03 -6.14 -3.69
C VAL A 29 0.36 -4.66 -3.40
N ALA A 30 1.47 -4.15 -3.92
CA ALA A 30 1.78 -2.72 -3.89
C ALA A 30 1.98 -2.18 -5.32
N GLU A 31 1.25 -1.13 -5.64
CA GLU A 31 1.41 -0.36 -6.88
C GLU A 31 2.23 0.90 -6.58
N ILE A 32 3.28 1.14 -7.37
CA ILE A 32 4.21 2.25 -7.18
C ILE A 32 4.12 3.15 -8.41
N LEU A 33 3.53 4.33 -8.22
CA LEU A 33 3.22 5.28 -9.29
C LEU A 33 4.13 6.51 -9.14
N LYS A 34 4.94 6.84 -10.15
CA LYS A 34 5.73 8.07 -10.13
C LYS A 34 4.79 9.28 -10.23
N VAL A 35 4.85 10.19 -9.26
CA VAL A 35 4.05 11.41 -9.29
C VAL A 35 4.73 12.37 -10.26
N ALA A 36 3.98 12.87 -11.25
CA ALA A 36 4.46 13.94 -12.11
C ALA A 36 4.66 15.22 -11.29
N ASP A 37 5.73 15.96 -11.58
CA ASP A 37 6.00 17.25 -10.94
C ASP A 37 4.76 18.17 -11.05
N GLY A 38 4.31 18.70 -9.91
CA GLY A 38 3.17 19.61 -9.82
C GLY A 38 1.80 18.99 -9.50
N LEU A 39 1.69 17.65 -9.39
CA LEU A 39 0.42 16.95 -9.09
C LEU A 39 0.33 16.38 -7.66
N GLY A 40 1.28 16.73 -6.79
CA GLY A 40 1.34 16.30 -5.40
C GLY A 40 0.25 16.90 -4.51
N ARG A 41 -1.02 16.55 -4.74
CA ARG A 41 -2.04 16.66 -3.71
C ARG A 41 -2.04 15.35 -2.93
N ASP A 42 -1.49 15.44 -1.72
CA ASP A 42 -1.52 14.37 -0.74
C ASP A 42 -2.98 14.07 -0.39
N GLN A 43 -3.59 13.15 -1.14
CA GLN A 43 -4.93 12.68 -0.80
C GLN A 43 -4.78 11.79 0.45
N PRO A 44 -5.50 12.12 1.53
CA PRO A 44 -5.45 11.36 2.76
C PRO A 44 -5.83 9.91 2.49
N VAL A 45 -5.18 9.03 3.25
CA VAL A 45 -5.36 7.58 3.25
C VAL A 45 -6.85 7.25 3.30
N SER A 46 -7.43 6.81 2.18
CA SER A 46 -8.76 6.22 2.19
C SER A 46 -8.61 4.77 2.65
N GLN A 47 -8.77 4.55 3.94
CA GLN A 47 -8.96 3.21 4.49
C GLN A 47 -10.36 2.75 4.07
N VAL A 48 -10.45 2.08 2.92
CA VAL A 48 -11.71 1.53 2.42
C VAL A 48 -11.82 0.09 2.91
N GLY A 49 -12.65 -0.14 3.93
CA GLY A 49 -12.97 -1.48 4.43
C GLY A 49 -13.29 -1.48 5.92
N GLY A 50 -14.22 -2.36 6.34
CA GLY A 50 -14.65 -2.55 7.72
C GLY A 50 -13.51 -3.02 8.66
N ALA A 51 -13.86 -3.67 9.78
CA ALA A 51 -12.88 -4.10 10.79
C ALA A 51 -11.67 -4.80 10.15
N ILE A 52 -10.49 -4.16 10.27
CA ILE A 52 -9.21 -4.73 9.81
C ILE A 52 -8.79 -5.76 10.86
N PHE A 53 -8.66 -7.01 10.45
CA PHE A 53 -8.09 -8.07 11.28
C PHE A 53 -6.57 -7.89 11.40
N HIS A 54 -5.98 -8.39 12.50
CA HIS A 54 -4.55 -8.21 12.80
C HIS A 54 -3.64 -8.63 11.62
N GLU A 55 -3.94 -9.76 10.99
CA GLU A 55 -3.14 -10.29 9.87
C GLU A 55 -3.13 -9.37 8.65
N GLU A 56 -4.23 -8.69 8.37
CA GLU A 56 -4.34 -7.77 7.23
C GLU A 56 -3.56 -6.49 7.47
N ARG A 57 -3.52 -6.02 8.73
CA ARG A 57 -2.69 -4.89 9.15
C ARG A 57 -1.21 -5.22 9.01
N ASP A 58 -0.78 -6.38 9.49
CA ASP A 58 0.62 -6.80 9.42
C ASP A 58 1.08 -6.99 7.97
N ALA A 59 0.21 -7.53 7.11
CA ALA A 59 0.46 -7.64 5.68
C ALA A 59 0.55 -6.26 4.99
N LEU A 60 -0.28 -5.29 5.39
CA LEU A 60 -0.23 -3.92 4.87
C LEU A 60 1.06 -3.19 5.24
N GLU A 61 1.53 -3.34 6.48
CA GLU A 61 2.81 -2.75 6.90
C GLU A 61 4.00 -3.45 6.22
N SER A 62 3.95 -4.78 6.10
CA SER A 62 4.99 -5.57 5.42
C SER A 62 5.14 -5.14 3.97
N ILE A 63 4.03 -5.04 3.23
CA ILE A 63 4.11 -4.66 1.82
C ILE A 63 4.40 -3.17 1.62
N GLY A 64 3.98 -2.31 2.55
CA GLY A 64 4.39 -0.91 2.58
C GLY A 64 5.91 -0.75 2.75
N THR A 65 6.54 -1.61 3.55
CA THR A 65 8.00 -1.64 3.73
C THR A 65 8.69 -2.10 2.45
N LEU A 66 8.26 -3.22 1.87
CA LEU A 66 8.82 -3.72 0.61
C LEU A 66 8.71 -2.70 -0.54
N ALA A 67 7.60 -1.95 -0.59
CA ALA A 67 7.42 -0.90 -1.59
C ALA A 67 8.41 0.25 -1.41
N ARG A 68 8.73 0.63 -0.16
CA ARG A 68 9.76 1.64 0.12
C ARG A 68 11.15 1.15 -0.26
N ASP A 69 11.49 -0.07 0.12
CA ASP A 69 12.78 -0.68 -0.21
C ASP A 69 12.99 -0.74 -1.74
N TRP A 70 11.93 -1.04 -2.49
CA TRP A 70 11.98 -1.01 -3.95
C TRP A 70 12.23 0.39 -4.51
N VAL A 71 11.59 1.42 -3.95
CA VAL A 71 11.82 2.82 -4.34
C VAL A 71 13.25 3.22 -4.03
N ASP A 72 13.76 2.84 -2.87
CA ASP A 72 15.13 3.13 -2.42
C ASP A 72 16.18 2.44 -3.29
N GLY A 73 15.91 1.24 -3.81
CA GLY A 73 16.79 0.55 -4.75
C GLY A 73 16.83 1.17 -6.17
N ARG A 74 15.90 2.08 -6.50
CA ARG A 74 15.80 2.72 -7.81
C ARG A 74 16.24 4.19 -7.84
N TRP A 75 16.49 4.80 -6.69
CA TRP A 75 16.89 6.20 -6.54
C TRP A 75 18.25 6.31 -5.88
#